data_AF-A0A926WEY0-F1
#
_entry.id   AF-A0A926WEY0-F1
#
_cell.length_a   1.000
_cell.length_b   1.000
_cell.length_c   1.000
_cell.angle_alpha   90.00
_cell.angle_beta   90.00
_cell.angle_gamma   90.00
#
_symmetry.space_group_name_H-M   'P 1'
#
loop_
_entity.id
_entity.type
_entity.pdbx_description
1 polymer ?
#
loop_
_entity_poly.entity_id
_entity_poly.type
_entity_poly.pdbx_seq_one_letter_code
_entity_poly.pdbx_strand_id
1 'polypeptide(L)'
;MTIQRTSAEDNKSAKAKAKAKGKNSRKSKSGRWLWFAVGMGGIAMVSGMAGALLAVSWDSKPLQQAELSAKEAAVFDSDRISGNGFQFSQLTRPVNILVMGMSVLSSDVQNPPSETKELRYLPQVNSFDGLADVMLLIKFDPETKKIVMLSIPRDTRTEVEGHGIKKINATNVDGGPALTAKTVSNLLGGVGIDRYVRINVLGVAKLIDALGGVTVYVPKDMKYQDDSQHLYINLKAGKQHLEGNKVLQLLRFRHDELGDIGRIQRQQMVLRALIEQSLNPKTLTELPQILNTVKEHIDTNLSVEELVSLVGFGARTNRSNMQMLMLPGRFSEKNEYDASYWIPYKRAITKLMVQNFGLESASFDSEIINPARLRVAIQDSTGGDRSQIRPLIAALEQAGYRNIFISQPWGEPLETTHIVAQQGDSDSAESIRNTLGFGEVRVESTGNIGSDISIQVGKDWLLQKAMFENTAR
;
A
#
# COMPACT_ATOMS: atom_id res chain seq x y z
N MET A 1 -59.36 25.71 47.61
CA MET A 1 -60.64 25.06 47.97
C MET A 1 -60.30 23.67 48.54
N THR A 2 -60.19 23.53 49.87
CA THR A 2 -61.24 23.05 50.80
C THR A 2 -61.38 21.51 50.72
N ILE A 3 -60.66 20.72 51.54
CA ILE A 3 -60.94 20.22 52.92
C ILE A 3 -61.84 18.95 52.99
N GLN A 4 -61.33 17.96 53.76
CA GLN A 4 -61.95 16.81 54.49
C GLN A 4 -62.58 15.64 53.68
N ARG A 5 -62.21 14.35 53.90
CA ARG A 5 -62.26 13.41 55.06
C ARG A 5 -63.68 13.03 55.55
N THR A 6 -63.99 11.72 55.48
CA THR A 6 -64.69 10.85 56.48
C THR A 6 -64.76 9.40 55.91
N SER A 7 -64.22 8.34 56.54
CA SER A 7 -64.79 7.49 57.65
C SER A 7 -65.93 6.57 57.16
N ALA A 8 -66.14 5.29 57.54
CA ALA A 8 -65.55 4.32 58.47
C ALA A 8 -66.17 2.91 58.17
N GLU A 9 -65.65 1.89 58.84
CA GLU A 9 -65.99 0.45 58.86
C GLU A 9 -67.35 0.06 59.48
N ASP A 10 -67.80 -1.17 59.16
CA ASP A 10 -68.51 -2.21 59.97
C ASP A 10 -69.56 -2.96 59.09
N ASN A 11 -69.94 -4.24 59.22
CA ASN A 11 -69.43 -5.47 59.85
C ASN A 11 -70.34 -6.65 59.39
N LYS A 12 -69.78 -7.87 59.39
CA LYS A 12 -70.41 -9.18 59.71
C LYS A 12 -71.37 -9.95 58.76
N SER A 13 -70.96 -11.22 58.54
CA SER A 13 -71.68 -12.46 58.91
C SER A 13 -72.07 -13.46 57.79
N ALA A 14 -71.14 -14.39 57.51
CA ALA A 14 -71.27 -15.86 57.55
C ALA A 14 -72.55 -16.59 57.07
N LYS A 15 -72.39 -17.55 56.13
CA LYS A 15 -72.71 -18.99 56.32
C LYS A 15 -72.23 -19.87 55.16
N ALA A 16 -71.95 -21.13 55.50
CA ALA A 16 -71.15 -22.12 54.77
C ALA A 16 -71.97 -23.22 54.04
N LYS A 17 -71.31 -23.93 53.10
CA LYS A 17 -71.40 -25.37 52.67
C LYS A 17 -71.07 -25.46 51.16
N ALA A 18 -70.38 -26.44 50.56
CA ALA A 18 -69.80 -27.71 51.00
C ALA A 18 -68.73 -28.23 49.98
N LYS A 19 -67.82 -29.06 50.52
CA LYS A 19 -66.79 -29.98 49.96
C LYS A 19 -66.77 -30.37 48.46
N ALA A 20 -65.55 -30.47 47.91
CA ALA A 20 -65.02 -31.69 47.26
C ALA A 20 -63.46 -31.72 47.24
N LYS A 21 -62.90 -32.91 47.46
CA LYS A 21 -61.46 -33.24 47.61
C LYS A 21 -60.64 -33.09 46.31
N GLY A 22 -59.38 -32.68 46.42
CA GLY A 22 -58.34 -32.85 45.39
C GLY A 22 -56.92 -32.86 45.99
N LYS A 23 -56.16 -33.91 45.71
CA LYS A 23 -54.89 -34.33 46.34
C LYS A 23 -53.75 -33.29 46.25
N ASN A 24 -52.98 -33.24 47.34
CA ASN A 24 -51.65 -32.63 47.42
C ASN A 24 -50.63 -33.48 46.63
N SER A 25 -49.89 -32.87 45.70
CA SER A 25 -48.62 -33.44 45.20
C SER A 25 -47.59 -32.32 45.05
N ARG A 26 -46.57 -32.34 45.92
CA ARG A 26 -45.36 -31.52 45.77
C ARG A 26 -44.56 -32.09 44.60
N LYS A 27 -44.49 -31.39 43.47
CA LYS A 27 -43.47 -31.65 42.44
C LYS A 27 -42.28 -30.70 42.64
N SER A 28 -41.13 -31.31 42.91
CA SER A 28 -39.81 -30.70 43.06
C SER A 28 -39.41 -29.83 41.87
N LYS A 29 -39.02 -28.57 42.13
CA LYS A 29 -38.41 -27.64 41.17
C LYS A 29 -36.86 -27.71 41.18
N SER A 30 -36.27 -28.84 41.58
CA SER A 30 -34.81 -28.96 41.75
C SER A 30 -34.04 -29.22 40.44
N GLY A 31 -34.64 -29.94 39.47
CA GLY A 31 -33.91 -30.35 38.26
C GLY A 31 -33.67 -29.25 37.22
N ARG A 32 -34.57 -28.27 37.08
CA ARG A 32 -34.51 -27.28 35.99
C ARG A 32 -33.36 -26.28 36.14
N TRP A 33 -32.99 -25.93 37.37
CA TRP A 33 -31.86 -25.02 37.63
C TRP A 33 -30.52 -25.73 37.36
N LEU A 34 -30.44 -27.02 37.64
CA LEU A 34 -29.26 -27.83 37.37
C LEU A 34 -29.02 -28.00 35.86
N TRP A 35 -30.05 -28.24 35.07
CA TRP A 35 -29.95 -28.25 33.59
C TRP A 35 -29.59 -26.88 33.00
N PHE A 36 -30.08 -25.79 33.61
CA PHE A 36 -29.73 -24.43 33.20
C PHE A 36 -28.27 -24.10 33.54
N ALA A 37 -27.79 -24.50 34.72
CA ALA A 37 -26.41 -24.33 35.16
C ALA A 37 -25.42 -25.19 34.36
N VAL A 38 -25.78 -26.43 34.02
CA VAL A 38 -24.99 -27.30 33.14
C VAL A 38 -24.99 -26.77 31.71
N GLY A 39 -26.12 -26.25 31.21
CA GLY A 39 -26.20 -25.60 29.90
C GLY A 39 -25.36 -24.33 29.80
N MET A 40 -25.43 -23.46 30.81
CA MET A 40 -24.60 -22.25 30.91
C MET A 40 -23.12 -22.59 31.09
N GLY A 41 -22.79 -23.61 31.90
CA GLY A 41 -21.43 -24.10 32.08
C GLY A 41 -20.84 -24.71 30.81
N GLY A 42 -21.65 -25.45 30.04
CA GLY A 42 -21.28 -25.97 28.73
C GLY A 42 -21.06 -24.87 27.70
N ILE A 43 -21.94 -23.86 27.64
CA ILE A 43 -21.76 -22.68 26.77
C ILE A 43 -20.53 -21.89 27.20
N ALA A 44 -20.31 -21.66 28.49
CA ALA A 44 -19.15 -20.94 29.00
C ALA A 44 -17.83 -21.71 28.77
N MET A 45 -17.83 -23.04 28.86
CA MET A 45 -16.67 -23.86 28.49
C MET A 45 -16.43 -23.87 26.99
N VAL A 46 -17.47 -23.99 26.15
CA VAL A 46 -17.33 -23.93 24.69
C VAL A 46 -16.90 -22.53 24.24
N SER A 47 -17.46 -21.46 24.81
CA SER A 47 -17.04 -20.08 24.54
C SER A 47 -15.67 -19.76 25.14
N GLY A 48 -15.32 -20.33 26.29
CA GLY A 48 -14.00 -20.18 26.92
C GLY A 48 -12.91 -20.94 26.17
N MET A 49 -13.20 -22.15 25.68
CA MET A 49 -12.31 -22.92 24.80
C MET A 49 -12.22 -22.30 23.42
N ALA A 50 -13.34 -21.85 22.82
CA ALA A 50 -13.31 -21.12 21.55
C ALA A 50 -12.57 -19.78 21.69
N GLY A 51 -12.77 -19.05 22.80
CA GLY A 51 -12.07 -17.82 23.11
C GLY A 51 -10.58 -18.03 23.39
N ALA A 52 -10.20 -19.10 24.09
CA ALA A 52 -8.80 -19.45 24.33
C ALA A 52 -8.11 -20.00 23.07
N LEU A 53 -8.79 -20.80 22.24
CA LEU A 53 -8.26 -21.26 20.95
C LEU A 53 -8.12 -20.11 19.95
N LEU A 54 -9.07 -19.16 19.95
CA LEU A 54 -8.94 -17.91 19.22
C LEU A 54 -7.73 -17.12 19.75
N ALA A 55 -7.61 -16.90 21.07
CA ALA A 55 -6.47 -16.18 21.66
C ALA A 55 -5.10 -16.81 21.38
N VAL A 56 -4.99 -18.15 21.37
CA VAL A 56 -3.75 -18.88 21.03
C VAL A 56 -3.47 -18.84 19.52
N SER A 57 -4.49 -18.64 18.68
CA SER A 57 -4.33 -18.42 17.24
C SER A 57 -4.00 -16.97 16.85
N TRP A 58 -4.13 -16.01 17.77
CA TRP A 58 -4.09 -14.57 17.45
C TRP A 58 -2.68 -13.97 17.31
N ASP A 59 -1.66 -14.57 17.93
CA ASP A 59 -0.25 -14.23 17.69
C ASP A 59 0.41 -15.15 16.65
N SER A 60 -0.41 -15.98 15.96
CA SER A 60 0.13 -16.82 14.90
C SER A 60 0.57 -15.97 13.72
N LYS A 61 1.77 -16.26 13.21
CA LYS A 61 2.31 -15.71 11.97
C LYS A 61 2.26 -16.81 10.90
N PRO A 62 1.07 -17.22 10.43
CA PRO A 62 0.91 -18.39 9.57
C PRO A 62 1.53 -18.22 8.19
N LEU A 63 1.94 -17.00 7.84
CA LEU A 63 2.61 -16.65 6.60
C LEU A 63 4.11 -16.44 6.78
N GLN A 64 4.66 -16.66 7.99
CA GLN A 64 6.11 -16.58 8.19
C GLN A 64 6.75 -17.88 7.71
N GLN A 65 7.54 -17.79 6.66
CA GLN A 65 8.28 -18.91 6.06
C GLN A 65 9.74 -18.91 6.52
N ALA A 66 10.30 -17.74 6.84
CA ALA A 66 11.66 -17.63 7.38
C ALA A 66 11.68 -17.68 8.91
N GLU A 67 12.43 -18.63 9.46
CA GLU A 67 12.77 -18.64 10.88
C GLU A 67 13.82 -17.54 11.16
N LEU A 68 13.40 -16.47 11.81
CA LEU A 68 14.32 -15.41 12.23
C LEU A 68 15.01 -15.80 13.54
N SER A 69 16.34 -15.68 13.59
CA SER A 69 17.06 -15.71 14.86
C SER A 69 16.65 -14.54 15.75
N ALA A 70 16.92 -14.62 17.05
CA ALA A 70 16.61 -13.53 17.98
C ALA A 70 17.24 -12.18 17.59
N LYS A 71 18.44 -12.21 16.99
CA LYS A 71 19.13 -11.01 16.50
C LYS A 71 18.45 -10.41 15.27
N GLU A 72 17.97 -11.26 14.36
CA GLU A 72 17.27 -10.84 13.15
C GLU A 72 15.86 -10.32 13.48
N ALA A 73 15.16 -10.99 14.40
CA ALA A 73 13.87 -10.53 14.90
C ALA A 73 13.96 -9.16 15.58
N ALA A 74 15.06 -8.88 16.31
CA ALA A 74 15.29 -7.61 16.98
C ALA A 74 15.57 -6.41 16.03
N VAL A 75 15.77 -6.66 14.73
CA VAL A 75 15.81 -5.59 13.71
C VAL A 75 14.43 -4.95 13.54
N PHE A 76 13.38 -5.71 13.81
CA PHE A 76 12.00 -5.28 13.69
C PHE A 76 11.45 -4.84 15.05
N ASP A 77 10.64 -3.78 15.06
CA ASP A 77 9.95 -3.33 16.27
C ASP A 77 8.96 -4.42 16.73
N SER A 78 9.02 -4.84 18.00
CA SER A 78 8.13 -5.88 18.53
C SER A 78 6.79 -5.35 19.05
N ASP A 79 6.60 -4.04 19.09
CA ASP A 79 5.37 -3.45 19.61
C ASP A 79 4.15 -3.82 18.77
N ARG A 80 3.00 -3.93 19.45
CA ARG A 80 1.72 -4.24 18.82
C ARG A 80 1.25 -3.06 17.98
N ILE A 81 0.86 -3.34 16.74
CA ILE A 81 0.36 -2.32 15.81
C ILE A 81 -1.17 -2.31 15.67
N SER A 82 -1.86 -3.35 16.13
CA SER A 82 -3.33 -3.47 16.10
C SER A 82 -3.97 -3.20 17.47
N GLY A 83 -5.22 -2.72 17.48
CA GLY A 83 -6.01 -2.48 18.68
C GLY A 83 -6.47 -3.76 19.39
N ASN A 84 -6.77 -3.70 20.70
CA ASN A 84 -7.20 -4.87 21.46
C ASN A 84 -8.70 -5.16 21.32
N GLY A 85 -9.12 -6.41 21.51
CA GLY A 85 -10.53 -6.80 21.60
C GLY A 85 -11.34 -6.40 20.37
N PHE A 86 -12.39 -5.60 20.53
CA PHE A 86 -13.26 -5.17 19.42
C PHE A 86 -12.59 -4.16 18.46
N GLN A 87 -11.41 -3.63 18.79
CA GLN A 87 -10.66 -2.66 17.96
C GLN A 87 -9.51 -3.32 17.17
N PHE A 88 -9.46 -4.65 17.07
CA PHE A 88 -8.41 -5.41 16.36
C PHE A 88 -8.25 -5.10 14.87
N SER A 89 -9.17 -4.35 14.28
CA SER A 89 -9.13 -3.90 12.88
C SER A 89 -8.62 -2.46 12.70
N GLN A 90 -8.13 -1.85 13.79
CA GLN A 90 -7.62 -0.48 13.82
C GLN A 90 -6.14 -0.46 14.17
N LEU A 91 -5.39 0.38 13.45
CA LEU A 91 -4.00 0.67 13.77
C LEU A 91 -3.90 1.61 14.97
N THR A 92 -3.01 1.32 15.90
CA THR A 92 -2.84 2.09 17.16
C THR A 92 -1.75 3.15 17.08
N ARG A 93 -0.81 3.00 16.13
CA ARG A 93 0.33 3.90 15.91
C ARG A 93 0.74 3.91 14.44
N PRO A 94 1.59 4.85 14.01
CA PRO A 94 2.25 4.77 12.71
C PRO A 94 3.09 3.48 12.58
N VAL A 95 3.08 2.88 11.39
CA VAL A 95 3.77 1.62 11.09
C VAL A 95 4.45 1.67 9.73
N ASN A 96 5.72 1.27 9.67
CA ASN A 96 6.56 1.14 8.50
C ASN A 96 6.72 -0.35 8.12
N ILE A 97 6.19 -0.72 6.94
CA ILE A 97 6.25 -2.08 6.40
C ILE A 97 7.20 -2.10 5.21
N LEU A 98 8.24 -2.92 5.26
CA LEU A 98 9.13 -3.16 4.13
C LEU A 98 8.56 -4.27 3.23
N VAL A 99 8.08 -3.92 2.05
CA VAL A 99 7.59 -4.87 1.05
C VAL A 99 8.67 -5.11 0.00
N MET A 100 8.94 -6.39 -0.26
CA MET A 100 9.96 -6.84 -1.20
C MET A 100 9.37 -7.84 -2.20
N GLY A 101 9.52 -7.55 -3.49
CA GLY A 101 9.11 -8.44 -4.58
C GLY A 101 10.30 -9.26 -5.07
N MET A 102 10.22 -10.59 -4.89
CA MET A 102 11.28 -11.53 -5.23
C MET A 102 11.12 -12.01 -6.68
N SER A 103 12.19 -11.90 -7.46
CA SER A 103 12.33 -12.64 -8.72
C SER A 103 13.36 -13.73 -8.47
N VAL A 104 12.93 -14.99 -8.55
CA VAL A 104 13.78 -16.14 -8.26
C VAL A 104 13.68 -17.12 -9.39
N LEU A 105 14.77 -17.28 -10.13
CA LEU A 105 14.91 -18.28 -11.17
C LEU A 105 15.36 -19.61 -10.58
N SER A 106 15.15 -20.70 -11.32
CA SER A 106 15.68 -22.02 -10.94
C SER A 106 17.21 -22.04 -10.76
N SER A 107 17.95 -21.14 -11.41
CA SER A 107 19.40 -20.99 -11.24
C SER A 107 19.81 -20.33 -9.92
N ASP A 108 18.89 -19.59 -9.29
CA ASP A 108 19.19 -18.78 -8.11
C ASP A 108 19.11 -19.60 -6.82
N VAL A 109 18.52 -20.80 -6.89
CA VAL A 109 18.32 -21.70 -5.76
C VAL A 109 19.27 -22.89 -5.85
N GLN A 110 19.80 -23.32 -4.69
CA GLN A 110 20.72 -24.47 -4.64
C GLN A 110 20.05 -25.78 -5.05
N ASN A 111 18.78 -25.95 -4.67
CA ASN A 111 17.99 -27.16 -4.90
C ASN A 111 16.70 -26.81 -5.65
N PRO A 112 16.75 -26.56 -6.97
CA PRO A 112 15.55 -26.24 -7.74
C PRO A 112 14.61 -27.45 -7.85
N PRO A 113 13.29 -27.23 -8.00
CA PRO A 113 12.33 -28.32 -8.20
C PRO A 113 12.73 -29.22 -9.36
N SER A 114 12.59 -30.53 -9.19
CA SER A 114 13.09 -31.53 -10.15
C SER A 114 12.55 -31.32 -11.56
N GLU A 115 11.30 -30.89 -11.68
CA GLU A 115 10.62 -30.61 -12.95
C GLU A 115 11.31 -29.50 -13.75
N THR A 116 12.02 -28.59 -13.08
CA THR A 116 12.72 -27.49 -13.75
C THR A 116 14.02 -27.93 -14.41
N LYS A 117 14.60 -29.07 -13.99
CA LYS A 117 15.88 -29.59 -14.53
C LYS A 117 15.75 -30.09 -15.97
N GLU A 118 14.54 -30.47 -16.37
CA GLU A 118 14.25 -30.97 -17.72
C GLU A 118 13.92 -29.84 -18.71
N LEU A 119 13.74 -28.61 -18.21
CA LEU A 119 13.40 -27.46 -19.04
C LEU A 119 14.65 -26.88 -19.72
N ARG A 120 14.50 -26.43 -20.96
CA ARG A 120 15.57 -25.75 -21.73
C ARG A 120 15.72 -24.27 -21.39
N TYR A 121 15.05 -23.81 -20.33
CA TYR A 121 15.04 -22.42 -19.87
C TYR A 121 15.02 -22.38 -18.34
N LEU A 122 15.25 -21.19 -17.77
CA LEU A 122 15.24 -20.96 -16.32
C LEU A 122 13.86 -20.41 -15.89
N PRO A 123 12.92 -21.23 -15.39
CA PRO A 123 11.63 -20.75 -14.92
C PRO A 123 11.75 -19.98 -13.61
N GLN A 124 10.72 -19.18 -13.32
CA GLN A 124 10.49 -18.64 -11.98
C GLN A 124 10.05 -19.77 -11.04
N VAL A 125 10.57 -19.78 -9.81
CA VAL A 125 10.29 -20.81 -8.81
C VAL A 125 9.70 -20.21 -7.53
N ASN A 126 8.99 -21.03 -6.77
CA ASN A 126 8.44 -20.62 -5.48
C ASN A 126 9.53 -20.59 -4.40
N SER A 127 10.30 -19.51 -4.34
CA SER A 127 11.34 -19.28 -3.33
C SER A 127 11.46 -17.79 -3.01
N PHE A 128 12.14 -17.47 -1.92
CA PHE A 128 12.46 -16.12 -1.47
C PHE A 128 13.98 -15.85 -1.43
N ASP A 129 14.81 -16.77 -1.93
CA ASP A 129 16.27 -16.71 -1.76
C ASP A 129 17.00 -15.89 -2.84
N GLY A 130 16.23 -15.24 -3.74
CA GLY A 130 16.77 -14.43 -4.83
C GLY A 130 16.86 -12.94 -4.52
N LEU A 131 17.08 -12.14 -5.57
CA LEU A 131 17.21 -10.69 -5.45
C LEU A 131 15.84 -10.02 -5.19
N ALA A 132 15.87 -8.95 -4.39
CA ALA A 132 14.71 -8.08 -4.18
C ALA A 132 14.56 -7.07 -5.33
N ASP A 133 13.90 -7.49 -6.41
CA ASP A 133 13.72 -6.67 -7.63
C ASP A 133 12.70 -5.52 -7.46
N VAL A 134 11.84 -5.63 -6.45
CA VAL A 134 10.96 -4.57 -5.98
C VAL A 134 11.24 -4.33 -4.52
N MET A 135 11.42 -3.07 -4.11
CA MET A 135 11.48 -2.67 -2.71
C MET A 135 10.61 -1.44 -2.49
N LEU A 136 9.69 -1.54 -1.54
CA LEU A 136 8.76 -0.50 -1.15
C LEU A 136 8.78 -0.38 0.37
N LEU A 137 8.99 0.82 0.88
CA LEU A 137 8.69 1.12 2.29
C LEU A 137 7.30 1.76 2.35
N ILE A 138 6.37 1.15 3.08
CA ILE A 138 5.00 1.66 3.21
C ILE A 138 4.76 2.09 4.65
N LYS A 139 4.49 3.37 4.85
CA LYS A 139 4.03 3.91 6.12
C LYS A 139 2.51 3.97 6.14
N PHE A 140 1.91 3.39 7.17
CA PHE A 140 0.50 3.56 7.52
C PHE A 140 0.43 4.46 8.74
N ASP A 141 -0.20 5.62 8.62
CA ASP A 141 -0.21 6.65 9.67
C ASP A 141 -1.65 6.93 10.12
N PRO A 142 -2.12 6.33 11.22
CA PRO A 142 -3.49 6.50 11.68
C PRO A 142 -3.81 7.89 12.24
N GLU A 143 -2.79 8.64 12.66
CA GLU A 143 -2.95 10.00 13.20
C GLU A 143 -3.29 10.98 12.07
N THR A 144 -2.52 10.92 10.98
CA THR A 144 -2.72 11.77 9.80
C THR A 144 -3.69 11.17 8.77
N LYS A 145 -4.09 9.90 8.95
CA LYS A 145 -4.92 9.11 8.02
C LYS A 145 -4.29 9.02 6.63
N LYS A 146 -2.97 8.87 6.57
CA LYS A 146 -2.18 8.82 5.33
C LYS A 146 -1.51 7.47 5.13
N ILE A 147 -1.30 7.13 3.86
CA ILE A 147 -0.43 6.04 3.45
C ILE A 147 0.67 6.62 2.57
N VAL A 148 1.92 6.44 2.97
CA VAL A 148 3.08 6.88 2.18
C VAL A 148 3.84 5.66 1.70
N MET A 149 3.98 5.52 0.39
CA MET A 149 4.73 4.44 -0.25
C MET A 149 6.00 5.03 -0.86
N LEU A 150 7.16 4.53 -0.45
CA LEU A 150 8.46 4.92 -1.00
C LEU A 150 9.04 3.76 -1.81
N SER A 151 9.10 3.91 -3.13
CA SER A 151 9.80 3.00 -4.02
C SER A 151 11.31 3.21 -3.91
N ILE A 152 12.04 2.13 -3.58
CA ILE A 152 13.49 2.10 -3.50
C ILE A 152 14.03 1.38 -4.73
N PRO A 153 14.73 2.07 -5.65
CA PRO A 153 15.27 1.43 -6.84
C PRO A 153 16.23 0.29 -6.46
N ARG A 154 16.05 -0.88 -7.08
CA ARG A 154 16.81 -2.11 -6.77
C ARG A 154 18.33 -1.95 -6.87
N ASP A 155 18.77 -1.08 -7.79
CA ASP A 155 20.18 -0.80 -8.07
C ASP A 155 20.75 0.32 -7.18
N THR A 156 20.05 0.71 -6.11
CA THR A 156 20.54 1.74 -5.17
C THR A 156 21.86 1.31 -4.55
N ARG A 157 22.89 2.15 -4.73
CA ARG A 157 24.22 1.95 -4.16
C ARG A 157 24.20 2.34 -2.68
N THR A 158 24.46 1.37 -1.80
CA THR A 158 24.46 1.59 -0.35
C THR A 158 25.51 0.72 0.34
N GLU A 159 25.94 1.15 1.53
CA GLU A 159 26.74 0.32 2.43
C GLU A 159 25.85 -0.81 2.98
N VAL A 160 26.37 -2.04 2.93
CA VAL A 160 25.72 -3.23 3.48
C VAL A 160 26.63 -3.80 4.58
N GLU A 161 26.11 -3.89 5.79
CA GLU A 161 26.88 -4.35 6.94
C GLU A 161 27.44 -5.75 6.72
N GLY A 162 28.75 -5.91 6.96
CA GLY A 162 29.48 -7.15 6.74
C GLY A 162 29.75 -7.48 5.27
N HIS A 163 29.29 -6.67 4.32
CA HIS A 163 29.34 -6.98 2.89
C HIS A 163 29.84 -5.82 2.00
N GLY A 164 30.13 -4.64 2.57
CA GLY A 164 30.65 -3.48 1.87
C GLY A 164 29.61 -2.77 1.00
N ILE A 165 30.07 -1.91 0.09
CA ILE A 165 29.18 -1.16 -0.80
C ILE A 165 28.73 -2.02 -1.98
N LYS A 166 27.41 -2.19 -2.15
CA LYS A 166 26.81 -2.92 -3.26
C LYS A 166 25.41 -2.38 -3.60
N LYS A 167 24.72 -3.06 -4.52
CA LYS A 167 23.31 -2.81 -4.84
C LYS A 167 22.42 -3.33 -3.73
N ILE A 168 21.46 -2.53 -3.32
CA ILE A 168 20.58 -2.85 -2.18
C ILE A 168 19.74 -4.12 -2.41
N ASN A 169 19.40 -4.49 -3.65
CA ASN A 169 18.63 -5.71 -3.92
C ASN A 169 19.33 -7.03 -3.54
N ALA A 170 20.65 -7.02 -3.44
CA ALA A 170 21.45 -8.17 -3.04
C ALA A 170 21.34 -8.50 -1.55
N THR A 171 20.88 -7.54 -0.73
CA THR A 171 20.80 -7.71 0.74
C THR A 171 19.89 -8.86 1.18
N ASN A 172 18.87 -9.20 0.39
CA ASN A 172 18.02 -10.37 0.67
C ASN A 172 18.77 -11.69 0.44
N VAL A 173 19.65 -11.77 -0.56
CA VAL A 173 20.52 -12.94 -0.79
C VAL A 173 21.57 -13.04 0.31
N ASP A 174 22.14 -11.90 0.71
CA ASP A 174 23.23 -11.83 1.69
C ASP A 174 22.77 -12.15 3.13
N GLY A 175 21.54 -11.77 3.51
CA GLY A 175 21.07 -11.89 4.90
C GLY A 175 19.56 -11.75 5.07
N GLY A 176 18.79 -12.08 4.03
CA GLY A 176 17.34 -12.19 4.11
C GLY A 176 16.63 -10.87 4.46
N PRO A 177 15.42 -10.97 5.05
CA PRO A 177 14.59 -9.81 5.34
C PRO A 177 15.21 -8.89 6.40
N ALA A 178 15.96 -9.43 7.37
CA ALA A 178 16.55 -8.66 8.45
C ALA A 178 17.72 -7.78 7.98
N LEU A 179 18.67 -8.32 7.20
CA LEU A 179 19.75 -7.51 6.64
C LEU A 179 19.23 -6.48 5.65
N THR A 180 18.21 -6.84 4.86
CA THR A 180 17.54 -5.89 3.97
C THR A 180 16.91 -4.75 4.76
N ALA A 181 16.15 -5.05 5.81
CA ALA A 181 15.53 -4.06 6.68
C ALA A 181 16.57 -3.13 7.32
N LYS A 182 17.64 -3.68 7.89
CA LYS A 182 18.73 -2.90 8.49
C LYS A 182 19.38 -1.97 7.47
N THR A 183 19.64 -2.47 6.25
CA THR A 183 20.25 -1.68 5.18
C THR A 183 19.33 -0.54 4.72
N VAL A 184 18.03 -0.81 4.55
CA VAL A 184 17.03 0.21 4.22
C VAL A 184 16.95 1.26 5.32
N SER A 185 16.87 0.85 6.59
CA SER A 185 16.84 1.77 7.74
C SER A 185 18.07 2.69 7.73
N ASN A 186 19.27 2.14 7.57
CA ASN A 186 20.52 2.91 7.51
C ASN A 186 20.55 3.90 6.33
N LEU A 187 20.12 3.45 5.14
CA LEU A 187 20.03 4.30 3.95
C LEU A 187 19.08 5.49 4.18
N LEU A 188 18.02 5.27 4.95
CA LEU A 188 16.98 6.24 5.29
C LEU A 188 17.26 7.02 6.58
N GLY A 189 18.50 6.98 7.09
CA GLY A 189 18.89 7.77 8.26
C GLY A 189 18.40 7.24 9.60
N GLY A 190 17.99 5.98 9.68
CA GLY A 190 17.55 5.32 10.91
C GLY A 190 16.03 5.20 11.06
N VAL A 191 15.26 5.38 9.98
CA VAL A 191 13.82 5.10 10.00
C VAL A 191 13.59 3.64 10.40
N GLY A 192 12.82 3.43 11.47
CA GLY A 192 12.48 2.11 11.98
C GLY A 192 11.63 1.32 10.99
N ILE A 193 11.83 0.00 10.94
CA ILE A 193 11.03 -0.92 10.11
C ILE A 193 10.34 -1.89 11.05
N ASP A 194 9.01 -1.85 11.09
CA ASP A 194 8.23 -2.64 12.04
C ASP A 194 8.02 -4.07 11.54
N ARG A 195 7.73 -4.23 10.25
CA ARG A 195 7.43 -5.52 9.65
C ARG A 195 7.95 -5.59 8.23
N TYR A 196 7.99 -6.80 7.69
CA TYR A 196 8.33 -7.02 6.29
C TYR A 196 7.31 -7.92 5.60
N VAL A 197 7.24 -7.82 4.28
CA VAL A 197 6.53 -8.76 3.40
C VAL A 197 7.45 -9.09 2.24
N ARG A 198 7.82 -10.36 2.07
CA ARG A 198 8.44 -10.88 0.85
C ARG A 198 7.37 -11.61 0.04
N ILE A 199 7.23 -11.25 -1.22
CA ILE A 199 6.30 -11.91 -2.15
C ILE A 199 7.03 -12.24 -3.44
N ASN A 200 6.96 -13.49 -3.89
CA ASN A 200 7.54 -13.84 -5.18
C ASN A 200 6.59 -13.52 -6.34
N VAL A 201 7.14 -13.40 -7.55
CA VAL A 201 6.37 -13.02 -8.75
C VAL A 201 5.16 -13.94 -9.02
N LEU A 202 5.24 -15.23 -8.68
CA LEU A 202 4.11 -16.15 -8.80
C LEU A 202 3.00 -15.79 -7.81
N GLY A 203 3.38 -15.41 -6.58
CA GLY A 203 2.48 -14.87 -5.57
C GLY A 203 1.79 -13.58 -6.01
N VAL A 204 2.50 -12.66 -6.67
CA VAL A 204 1.91 -11.42 -7.20
C VAL A 204 0.79 -11.74 -8.21
N ALA A 205 1.04 -12.64 -9.16
CA ALA A 205 0.00 -13.05 -10.12
C ALA A 205 -1.20 -13.68 -9.42
N LYS A 206 -0.97 -14.65 -8.52
CA LYS A 206 -2.03 -15.30 -7.75
C LYS A 206 -2.84 -14.33 -6.89
N LEU A 207 -2.19 -13.34 -6.29
CA LEU A 207 -2.85 -12.31 -5.50
C LEU A 207 -3.79 -11.48 -6.37
N ILE A 208 -3.33 -11.06 -7.56
CA ILE A 208 -4.15 -10.29 -8.51
C ILE A 208 -5.34 -11.12 -8.98
N ASP A 209 -5.14 -12.39 -9.33
CA ASP A 209 -6.22 -13.28 -9.75
C ASP A 209 -7.24 -13.49 -8.63
N ALA A 210 -6.78 -13.69 -7.39
CA ALA A 210 -7.63 -13.83 -6.21
C ALA A 210 -8.41 -12.56 -5.87
N LEU A 211 -7.90 -11.37 -6.24
CA LEU A 211 -8.61 -10.09 -6.15
C LEU A 211 -9.57 -9.83 -7.32
N GLY A 212 -9.65 -10.76 -8.28
CA GLY A 212 -10.49 -10.63 -9.47
C GLY A 212 -9.90 -9.72 -10.54
N GLY A 213 -8.56 -9.65 -10.65
CA GLY A 213 -7.84 -8.83 -11.62
C GLY A 213 -7.74 -7.36 -11.22
N VAL A 214 -7.03 -6.56 -12.03
CA VAL A 214 -6.87 -5.12 -11.83
C VAL A 214 -7.11 -4.35 -13.12
N THR A 215 -7.63 -3.13 -13.01
CA THR A 215 -7.82 -2.26 -14.19
C THR A 215 -6.68 -1.26 -14.28
N VAL A 216 -5.95 -1.26 -15.40
CA VAL A 216 -4.83 -0.34 -15.64
C VAL A 216 -4.92 0.29 -17.02
N TYR A 217 -4.29 1.45 -17.20
CA TYR A 217 -4.10 2.07 -18.50
C TYR A 217 -2.72 1.72 -19.07
N VAL A 218 -2.67 0.84 -20.06
CA VAL A 218 -1.39 0.47 -20.69
C VAL A 218 -0.94 1.62 -21.60
N PRO A 219 0.23 2.25 -21.37
CA PRO A 219 0.58 3.52 -22.02
C PRO A 219 0.86 3.38 -23.52
N LYS A 220 1.29 2.21 -23.98
CA LYS A 220 1.61 1.92 -25.39
C LYS A 220 1.46 0.44 -25.67
N ASP A 221 1.39 0.06 -26.95
CA ASP A 221 1.50 -1.33 -27.35
C ASP A 221 2.85 -1.90 -26.85
N MET A 222 2.78 -2.98 -26.07
CA MET A 222 3.93 -3.69 -25.54
C MET A 222 3.99 -5.06 -26.18
N LYS A 223 4.97 -5.25 -27.07
CA LYS A 223 5.27 -6.55 -27.68
C LYS A 223 6.72 -6.87 -27.45
N TYR A 224 6.96 -8.02 -26.84
CA TYR A 224 8.30 -8.53 -26.60
C TYR A 224 8.24 -10.05 -26.52
N GLN A 225 9.21 -10.70 -27.15
CA GLN A 225 9.34 -12.14 -27.14
C GLN A 225 10.80 -12.46 -26.85
N ASP A 226 11.02 -13.26 -25.80
CA ASP A 226 12.31 -13.86 -25.48
C ASP A 226 12.10 -15.35 -25.21
N ASP A 227 12.42 -16.16 -26.22
CA ASP A 227 12.29 -17.61 -26.16
C ASP A 227 13.29 -18.23 -25.16
N SER A 228 14.43 -17.57 -24.89
CA SER A 228 15.43 -18.07 -23.93
C SER A 228 14.92 -18.02 -22.49
N GLN A 229 14.06 -17.04 -22.18
CA GLN A 229 13.44 -16.84 -20.87
C GLN A 229 11.96 -17.25 -20.83
N HIS A 230 11.43 -17.76 -21.95
CA HIS A 230 9.99 -18.03 -22.14
C HIS A 230 9.13 -16.83 -21.74
N LEU A 231 9.58 -15.62 -22.08
CA LEU A 231 8.90 -14.37 -21.76
C LEU A 231 8.20 -13.83 -23.01
N TYR A 232 6.87 -13.92 -23.00
CA TYR A 232 6.00 -13.45 -24.07
C TYR A 232 5.12 -12.33 -23.53
N ILE A 233 5.31 -11.12 -24.05
CA ILE A 233 4.56 -9.91 -23.70
C ILE A 233 3.76 -9.49 -24.91
N ASN A 234 2.45 -9.38 -24.75
CA ASN A 234 1.55 -8.85 -25.77
C ASN A 234 0.39 -8.09 -25.10
N LEU A 235 0.62 -6.80 -24.83
CA LEU A 235 -0.37 -5.90 -24.28
C LEU A 235 -0.65 -4.79 -25.28
N LYS A 236 -1.92 -4.48 -25.47
CA LYS A 236 -2.34 -3.33 -26.29
C LYS A 236 -2.30 -2.05 -25.49
N ALA A 237 -2.18 -0.90 -26.14
CA ALA A 237 -2.38 0.38 -25.46
C ALA A 237 -3.85 0.53 -25.00
N GLY A 238 -4.06 1.32 -23.95
CA GLY A 238 -5.38 1.69 -23.46
C GLY A 238 -5.81 0.99 -22.17
N LYS A 239 -7.00 1.39 -21.68
CA LYS A 239 -7.61 0.87 -20.45
C LYS A 239 -7.96 -0.61 -20.61
N GLN A 240 -7.40 -1.44 -19.76
CA GLN A 240 -7.60 -2.89 -19.78
C GLN A 240 -7.77 -3.42 -18.37
N HIS A 241 -8.62 -4.45 -18.27
CA HIS A 241 -8.66 -5.31 -17.11
C HIS A 241 -7.64 -6.44 -17.30
N LEU A 242 -6.67 -6.51 -16.41
CA LEU A 242 -5.55 -7.45 -16.46
C LEU A 242 -5.63 -8.43 -15.30
N GLU A 243 -5.59 -9.71 -15.65
CA GLU A 243 -5.34 -10.83 -14.73
C GLU A 243 -3.83 -10.95 -14.43
N GLY A 244 -3.48 -11.75 -13.44
CA GLY A 244 -2.15 -11.87 -12.86
C GLY A 244 -1.04 -12.06 -13.89
N ASN A 245 -1.21 -12.97 -14.85
CA ASN A 245 -0.21 -13.19 -15.91
C ASN A 245 0.02 -11.94 -16.78
N LYS A 246 -1.05 -11.24 -17.18
CA LYS A 246 -0.92 -10.01 -17.98
C LYS A 246 -0.31 -8.86 -17.18
N VAL A 247 -0.56 -8.80 -15.87
CA VAL A 247 0.12 -7.84 -14.99
C VAL A 247 1.61 -8.16 -14.86
N LEU A 248 2.00 -9.43 -14.76
CA LEU A 248 3.41 -9.80 -14.80
C LEU A 248 4.08 -9.39 -16.11
N GLN A 249 3.40 -9.57 -17.25
CA GLN A 249 3.90 -9.08 -18.55
C GLN A 249 4.14 -7.56 -18.52
N LEU A 250 3.19 -6.80 -17.96
CA LEU A 250 3.32 -5.36 -17.80
C LEU A 250 4.52 -4.99 -16.91
N LEU A 251 4.67 -5.63 -15.75
CA LEU A 251 5.76 -5.36 -14.80
C LEU A 251 7.14 -5.76 -15.34
N ARG A 252 7.21 -6.80 -16.19
CA ARG A 252 8.45 -7.31 -16.78
C ARG A 252 8.85 -6.61 -18.08
N PHE A 253 7.99 -5.78 -18.66
CA PHE A 253 8.34 -5.03 -19.86
C PHE A 253 9.49 -4.04 -19.58
N ARG A 254 10.57 -4.11 -20.36
CA ARG A 254 11.77 -3.24 -20.23
C ARG A 254 12.19 -2.60 -21.55
N HIS A 255 11.46 -2.85 -22.64
CA HIS A 255 11.80 -2.35 -23.98
C HIS A 255 11.23 -0.94 -24.20
N ASP A 256 11.64 0.00 -23.34
CA ASP A 256 11.33 1.41 -23.46
C ASP A 256 12.56 2.28 -23.13
N GLU A 257 12.51 3.54 -23.56
CA GLU A 257 13.60 4.51 -23.40
C GLU A 257 13.86 4.89 -21.94
N LEU A 258 12.94 4.56 -21.02
CA LEU A 258 12.99 4.94 -19.60
C LEU A 258 13.64 3.86 -18.71
N GLY A 259 13.89 2.65 -19.24
CA GLY A 259 14.58 1.58 -18.54
C GLY A 259 13.97 1.26 -17.17
N ASP A 260 14.78 1.31 -16.11
CA ASP A 260 14.36 0.99 -14.75
C ASP A 260 13.38 2.02 -14.15
N ILE A 261 13.37 3.28 -14.62
CA ILE A 261 12.37 4.29 -14.24
C ILE A 261 10.99 3.89 -14.78
N GLY A 262 10.92 3.50 -16.05
CA GLY A 262 9.66 3.05 -16.67
C GLY A 262 9.08 1.85 -15.91
N ARG A 263 9.95 0.96 -15.40
CA ARG A 263 9.53 -0.16 -14.55
C ARG A 263 8.91 0.31 -13.23
N ILE A 264 9.52 1.29 -12.55
CA ILE A 264 8.98 1.83 -11.29
C ILE A 264 7.63 2.50 -11.53
N GLN A 265 7.47 3.26 -12.61
CA GLN A 265 6.17 3.85 -12.96
C GLN A 265 5.09 2.78 -13.18
N ARG A 266 5.41 1.68 -13.86
CA ARG A 266 4.48 0.54 -14.01
C ARG A 266 4.18 -0.16 -12.69
N GLN A 267 5.17 -0.31 -11.80
CA GLN A 267 4.96 -0.84 -10.46
C GLN A 267 4.00 0.04 -9.65
N GLN A 268 4.18 1.37 -9.68
CA GLN A 268 3.28 2.32 -9.02
C GLN A 268 1.86 2.25 -9.62
N MET A 269 1.75 2.12 -10.95
CA MET A 269 0.47 1.96 -11.63
C MET A 269 -0.27 0.67 -11.20
N VAL A 270 0.44 -0.46 -11.13
CA VAL A 270 -0.13 -1.74 -10.67
C VAL A 270 -0.49 -1.67 -9.20
N LEU A 271 0.37 -1.09 -8.35
CA LEU A 271 0.12 -0.93 -6.92
C LEU A 271 -1.11 -0.06 -6.67
N ARG A 272 -1.29 1.02 -7.46
CA ARG A 272 -2.49 1.85 -7.41
C ARG A 272 -3.74 1.06 -7.75
N ALA A 273 -3.71 0.32 -8.86
CA ALA A 273 -4.85 -0.47 -9.29
C ALA A 273 -5.18 -1.60 -8.29
N LEU A 274 -4.16 -2.18 -7.65
CA LEU A 274 -4.33 -3.14 -6.56
C LEU A 274 -4.99 -2.51 -5.33
N ILE A 275 -4.54 -1.31 -4.93
CA ILE A 275 -5.15 -0.58 -3.82
C ILE A 275 -6.61 -0.30 -4.14
N GLU A 276 -6.91 0.28 -5.32
CA GLU A 276 -8.27 0.57 -5.77
C GLU A 276 -9.15 -0.69 -5.79
N GLN A 277 -8.63 -1.82 -6.28
CA GLN A 277 -9.34 -3.09 -6.26
C GLN A 277 -9.59 -3.60 -4.84
N SER A 278 -8.64 -3.40 -3.92
CA SER A 278 -8.74 -3.83 -2.52
C SER A 278 -9.74 -3.02 -1.69
N LEU A 279 -10.13 -1.81 -2.15
CA LEU A 279 -11.19 -1.01 -1.52
C LEU A 279 -12.59 -1.63 -1.74
N ASN A 280 -12.72 -2.66 -2.57
CA ASN A 280 -13.99 -3.34 -2.78
C ASN A 280 -14.42 -4.07 -1.49
N PRO A 281 -15.62 -3.80 -0.93
CA PRO A 281 -16.10 -4.50 0.27
C PRO A 281 -16.06 -6.03 0.16
N LYS A 282 -16.17 -6.58 -1.06
CA LYS A 282 -16.06 -8.01 -1.34
C LYS A 282 -14.67 -8.58 -1.00
N THR A 283 -13.61 -7.79 -1.14
CA THR A 283 -12.25 -8.20 -0.81
C THR A 283 -12.08 -8.52 0.67
N LEU A 284 -12.71 -7.77 1.57
CA LEU A 284 -12.64 -8.05 3.02
C LEU A 284 -13.30 -9.39 3.36
N THR A 285 -14.42 -9.73 2.71
CA THR A 285 -15.11 -11.01 2.94
C THR A 285 -14.34 -12.20 2.38
N GLU A 286 -13.57 -12.02 1.31
CA GLU A 286 -12.79 -13.08 0.65
C GLU A 286 -11.34 -13.17 1.19
N LEU A 287 -10.94 -12.28 2.10
CA LEU A 287 -9.57 -12.19 2.62
C LEU A 287 -9.01 -13.53 3.12
N PRO A 288 -9.73 -14.37 3.91
CA PRO A 288 -9.20 -15.67 4.32
C PRO A 288 -8.88 -16.61 3.14
N GLN A 289 -9.70 -16.58 2.09
CA GLN A 289 -9.49 -17.38 0.88
C GLN A 289 -8.31 -16.85 0.06
N ILE A 290 -8.20 -15.52 -0.07
CA ILE A 290 -7.08 -14.87 -0.72
C ILE A 290 -5.78 -15.24 -0.01
N LEU A 291 -5.71 -15.09 1.32
CA LEU A 291 -4.54 -15.44 2.11
C LEU A 291 -4.17 -16.91 1.94
N ASN A 292 -5.13 -17.82 1.96
CA ASN A 292 -4.85 -19.25 1.75
C ASN A 292 -4.31 -19.56 0.34
N THR A 293 -4.73 -18.81 -0.69
CA THR A 293 -4.23 -18.96 -2.07
C THR A 293 -2.78 -18.50 -2.23
N VAL A 294 -2.38 -17.45 -1.50
CA VAL A 294 -1.04 -16.85 -1.63
C VAL A 294 -0.07 -17.27 -0.52
N LYS A 295 -0.51 -18.05 0.47
CA LYS A 295 0.27 -18.34 1.68
C LYS A 295 1.66 -18.96 1.41
N GLU A 296 1.76 -19.79 0.38
CA GLU A 296 3.01 -20.45 0.00
C GLU A 296 3.95 -19.52 -0.78
N HIS A 297 3.48 -18.33 -1.17
CA HIS A 297 4.20 -17.35 -1.98
C HIS A 297 4.47 -16.04 -1.25
N ILE A 298 4.11 -15.97 0.03
CA ILE A 298 4.37 -14.83 0.90
C ILE A 298 5.18 -15.32 2.11
N ASP A 299 6.20 -14.55 2.47
CA ASP A 299 6.90 -14.65 3.74
C ASP A 299 6.80 -13.32 4.48
N THR A 300 6.22 -13.32 5.68
CA THR A 300 6.04 -12.10 6.48
C THR A 300 6.03 -12.40 7.98
N ASN A 301 6.55 -11.47 8.78
CA ASN A 301 6.43 -11.48 10.23
C ASN A 301 5.13 -10.82 10.74
N LEU A 302 4.20 -10.46 9.85
CA LEU A 302 2.87 -9.93 10.20
C LEU A 302 1.96 -11.03 10.74
N SER A 303 1.22 -10.73 11.80
CA SER A 303 0.09 -11.57 12.24
C SER A 303 -1.13 -11.37 11.34
N VAL A 304 -2.09 -12.29 11.43
CA VAL A 304 -3.36 -12.15 10.69
C VAL A 304 -4.14 -10.90 11.12
N GLU A 305 -4.13 -10.55 12.41
CA GLU A 305 -4.78 -9.34 12.92
C GLU A 305 -4.16 -8.07 12.34
N GLU A 306 -2.83 -8.04 12.25
CA GLU A 306 -2.07 -6.94 11.68
C GLU A 306 -2.42 -6.77 10.20
N LEU A 307 -2.47 -7.86 9.43
CA LEU A 307 -2.91 -7.83 8.03
C LEU A 307 -4.33 -7.27 7.87
N VAL A 308 -5.28 -7.73 8.69
CA VAL A 308 -6.66 -7.23 8.67
C VAL A 308 -6.72 -5.74 9.01
N SER A 309 -5.93 -5.28 9.99
CA SER A 309 -5.83 -3.86 10.36
C SER A 309 -5.29 -3.01 9.22
N LEU A 310 -4.20 -3.45 8.57
CA LEU A 310 -3.58 -2.75 7.45
C LEU A 310 -4.51 -2.67 6.23
N VAL A 311 -5.14 -3.79 5.86
CA VAL A 311 -6.13 -3.84 4.78
C VAL A 311 -7.32 -2.95 5.10
N GLY A 312 -7.86 -3.03 6.32
CA GLY A 312 -8.98 -2.19 6.76
C GLY A 312 -8.63 -0.70 6.78
N PHE A 313 -7.40 -0.34 7.15
CA PHE A 313 -6.92 1.04 7.08
C PHE A 313 -6.80 1.53 5.63
N GLY A 314 -6.21 0.72 4.75
CA GLY A 314 -6.17 0.98 3.31
C GLY A 314 -7.56 1.22 2.71
N ALA A 315 -8.51 0.34 3.03
CA ALA A 315 -9.90 0.40 2.60
C ALA A 315 -10.62 1.72 2.96
N ARG A 316 -10.22 2.36 4.07
CA ARG A 316 -10.82 3.60 4.58
C ARG A 316 -10.04 4.86 4.22
N THR A 317 -8.85 4.72 3.63
CA THR A 317 -7.99 5.86 3.32
C THR A 317 -8.40 6.45 1.98
N ASN A 318 -8.66 7.77 1.95
CA ASN A 318 -8.96 8.47 0.71
C ASN A 318 -7.74 8.51 -0.22
N ARG A 319 -7.98 8.48 -1.53
CA ARG A 319 -6.92 8.55 -2.55
C ARG A 319 -5.99 9.75 -2.38
N SER A 320 -6.52 10.92 -2.05
CA SER A 320 -5.74 12.15 -1.83
C SER A 320 -4.78 12.06 -0.62
N ASN A 321 -5.00 11.09 0.28
CA ASN A 321 -4.13 10.81 1.42
C ASN A 321 -3.11 9.69 1.14
N MET A 322 -3.07 9.18 -0.09
CA MET A 322 -2.08 8.20 -0.52
C MET A 322 -0.98 8.89 -1.32
N GLN A 323 0.27 8.65 -0.93
CA GLN A 323 1.43 9.24 -1.58
C GLN A 323 2.35 8.14 -2.10
N MET A 324 2.84 8.27 -3.33
CA MET A 324 3.70 7.29 -4.00
C MET A 324 5.01 7.95 -4.43
N LEU A 325 5.97 7.94 -3.52
CA LEU A 325 7.28 8.56 -3.66
C LEU A 325 8.30 7.58 -4.23
N MET A 326 9.38 8.11 -4.79
CA MET A 326 10.57 7.36 -5.19
C MET A 326 11.77 7.89 -4.42
N LEU A 327 12.68 7.00 -4.02
CA LEU A 327 13.91 7.37 -3.31
C LEU A 327 14.71 8.40 -4.14
N PRO A 328 14.94 9.62 -3.63
CA PRO A 328 15.66 10.65 -4.36
C PRO A 328 17.07 10.21 -4.76
N GLY A 329 17.41 10.40 -6.03
CA GLY A 329 18.71 10.02 -6.58
C GLY A 329 18.79 10.22 -8.09
N ARG A 330 19.86 9.68 -8.69
CA ARG A 330 20.09 9.66 -10.14
C ARG A 330 20.68 8.33 -10.59
N PHE A 331 20.65 8.06 -11.89
CA PHE A 331 21.53 7.03 -12.45
C PHE A 331 22.99 7.45 -12.36
N SER A 332 23.87 6.47 -12.17
CA SER A 332 25.31 6.66 -12.32
C SER A 332 25.66 7.06 -13.75
N GLU A 333 26.67 7.91 -13.90
CA GLU A 333 27.16 8.30 -15.21
C GLU A 333 27.93 7.15 -15.89
N LYS A 334 28.07 7.22 -17.21
CA LYS A 334 28.88 6.25 -17.95
C LYS A 334 30.33 6.33 -17.46
N ASN A 335 30.86 5.20 -16.97
CA ASN A 335 32.19 5.06 -16.35
C ASN A 335 32.34 5.63 -14.92
N GLU A 336 31.26 6.03 -14.25
CA GLU A 336 31.34 6.38 -12.81
C GLU A 336 31.66 5.14 -11.96
N TYR A 337 31.12 3.99 -12.37
CA TYR A 337 31.34 2.68 -11.77
C TYR A 337 31.33 1.59 -12.85
N ASP A 338 31.81 0.38 -12.50
CA ASP A 338 31.82 -0.80 -13.39
C ASP A 338 30.41 -1.33 -13.72
N ALA A 339 29.39 -0.87 -12.98
CA ALA A 339 27.99 -1.23 -13.19
C ALA A 339 27.10 0.01 -13.09
N SER A 340 25.89 -0.10 -13.64
CA SER A 340 24.86 0.93 -13.47
C SER A 340 24.29 0.88 -12.05
N TYR A 341 24.22 2.04 -11.40
CA TYR A 341 23.68 2.24 -10.05
C TYR A 341 22.63 3.35 -10.01
N TRP A 342 21.75 3.27 -9.02
CA TRP A 342 21.02 4.42 -8.52
C TRP A 342 21.81 5.06 -7.38
N ILE A 343 22.18 6.33 -7.55
CA ILE A 343 23.01 7.09 -6.62
C ILE A 343 22.10 7.96 -5.74
N PRO A 344 21.95 7.65 -4.44
CA PRO A 344 21.00 8.32 -3.56
C PRO A 344 21.43 9.74 -3.18
N TYR A 345 20.49 10.68 -3.15
CA TYR A 345 20.71 12.05 -2.70
C TYR A 345 20.44 12.20 -1.20
N LYS A 346 21.48 12.04 -0.38
CA LYS A 346 21.38 12.04 1.10
C LYS A 346 20.54 13.18 1.70
N ARG A 347 20.74 14.42 1.24
CA ARG A 347 19.97 15.59 1.74
C ARG A 347 18.48 15.50 1.39
N ALA A 348 18.16 15.14 0.16
CA ALA A 348 16.77 14.99 -0.29
C ALA A 348 16.09 13.80 0.40
N ILE A 349 16.80 12.70 0.62
CA ILE A 349 16.31 11.56 1.42
C ILE A 349 15.98 12.02 2.84
N THR A 350 16.90 12.75 3.49
CA THR A 350 16.67 13.24 4.86
C THR A 350 15.43 14.12 4.94
N LYS A 351 15.28 15.09 4.01
CA LYS A 351 14.08 15.94 3.90
C LYS A 351 12.81 15.09 3.76
N LEU A 352 12.82 14.10 2.86
CA LEU A 352 11.69 13.20 2.64
C LEU A 352 11.35 12.37 3.88
N MET A 353 12.35 11.87 4.62
CA MET A 353 12.16 11.06 5.82
C MET A 353 11.57 11.88 6.97
N VAL A 354 12.00 13.13 7.13
CA VAL A 354 11.47 14.05 8.14
C VAL A 354 10.02 14.41 7.84
N GLN A 355 9.73 14.72 6.58
CA GLN A 355 8.37 15.10 6.16
C GLN A 355 7.36 13.96 6.25
N ASN A 356 7.78 12.72 5.97
CA ASN A 356 6.83 11.62 5.75
C ASN A 356 6.98 10.44 6.71
N PHE A 357 8.19 10.18 7.23
CA PHE A 357 8.51 8.99 8.01
C PHE A 357 8.84 9.26 9.48
N GLY A 358 8.58 10.48 9.97
CA GLY A 358 8.65 10.81 11.40
C GLY A 358 10.07 10.89 11.94
N LEU A 359 11.07 11.08 11.08
CA LEU A 359 12.45 11.27 11.51
C LEU A 359 12.59 12.65 12.14
N GLU A 360 12.99 12.72 13.42
CA GLU A 360 13.29 13.98 14.08
C GLU A 360 14.56 14.59 13.48
N SER A 361 14.51 15.86 13.11
CA SER A 361 15.70 16.60 12.67
C SER A 361 15.65 18.02 13.20
N ALA A 362 16.85 18.57 13.45
CA ALA A 362 17.04 20.00 13.58
C ALA A 362 16.47 20.68 12.32
N SER A 363 15.59 21.65 12.57
CA SER A 363 14.94 22.57 11.64
C SER A 363 15.43 22.49 10.19
N PHE A 364 14.64 21.87 9.33
CA PHE A 364 14.69 22.22 7.91
C PHE A 364 14.02 23.59 7.81
N ASP A 365 14.80 24.62 7.50
CA ASP A 365 14.22 25.91 7.13
C ASP A 365 13.19 25.64 6.02
N SER A 366 11.95 26.12 6.22
CA SER A 366 10.93 26.09 5.18
C SER A 366 11.50 26.84 3.99
N GLU A 367 11.95 26.11 2.97
CA GLU A 367 12.44 26.73 1.75
C GLU A 367 11.31 27.59 1.18
N ILE A 368 11.55 28.91 1.11
CA ILE A 368 10.63 29.83 0.45
C ILE A 368 10.44 29.30 -0.98
N ILE A 369 9.21 28.93 -1.32
CA ILE A 369 8.87 28.47 -2.66
C ILE A 369 9.25 29.57 -3.63
N ASN A 370 10.17 29.26 -4.55
CA ASN A 370 10.58 30.18 -5.60
C ASN A 370 10.09 29.64 -6.95
N PRO A 371 8.96 30.14 -7.47
CA PRO A 371 8.39 29.72 -8.75
C PRO A 371 9.40 29.71 -9.90
N ALA A 372 10.37 30.63 -9.90
CA ALA A 372 11.36 30.74 -10.96
C ALA A 372 12.40 29.60 -10.97
N ARG A 373 12.51 28.81 -9.90
CA ARG A 373 13.41 27.65 -9.82
C ARG A 373 12.74 26.34 -10.21
N LEU A 374 11.42 26.24 -10.04
CA LEU A 374 10.67 25.02 -10.30
C LEU A 374 10.67 24.67 -11.79
N ARG A 375 11.08 23.45 -12.11
CA ARG A 375 10.96 22.88 -13.46
C ARG A 375 9.58 22.25 -13.62
N VAL A 376 8.74 22.86 -14.45
CA VAL A 376 7.34 22.46 -14.65
C VAL A 376 7.20 21.80 -16.02
N ALA A 377 6.87 20.51 -16.03
CA ALA A 377 6.51 19.81 -17.26
C ALA A 377 5.00 19.89 -17.49
N ILE A 378 4.57 20.11 -18.73
CA ILE A 378 3.17 19.99 -19.13
C ILE A 378 2.99 18.76 -19.99
N GLN A 379 2.03 17.91 -19.61
CA GLN A 379 1.67 16.67 -20.30
C GLN A 379 0.18 16.72 -20.65
N ASP A 380 -0.14 16.86 -21.93
CA ASP A 380 -1.54 16.93 -22.37
C ASP A 380 -2.16 15.53 -22.46
N SER A 381 -3.34 15.33 -21.86
CA SER A 381 -4.12 14.10 -22.01
C SER A 381 -5.37 14.26 -22.88
N THR A 382 -5.67 15.48 -23.34
CA THR A 382 -6.93 15.80 -24.03
C THR A 382 -6.93 15.45 -25.52
N GLY A 383 -5.75 15.13 -26.09
CA GLY A 383 -5.57 14.88 -27.52
C GLY A 383 -5.71 16.12 -28.40
N GLY A 384 -5.70 17.31 -27.79
CA GLY A 384 -5.77 18.59 -28.49
C GLY A 384 -4.46 19.00 -29.17
N ASP A 385 -4.54 20.04 -30.00
CA ASP A 385 -3.33 20.68 -30.54
C ASP A 385 -2.57 21.41 -29.42
N ARG A 386 -1.24 21.40 -29.47
CA ARG A 386 -0.35 22.08 -28.52
C ARG A 386 -0.67 23.57 -28.37
N SER A 387 -1.28 24.19 -29.39
CA SER A 387 -1.77 25.57 -29.31
C SER A 387 -2.80 25.80 -28.20
N GLN A 388 -3.56 24.76 -27.81
CA GLN A 388 -4.62 24.84 -26.79
C GLN A 388 -4.08 25.00 -25.36
N ILE A 389 -2.79 24.72 -25.13
CA ILE A 389 -2.13 24.79 -23.82
C ILE A 389 -1.44 26.14 -23.61
N ARG A 390 -1.25 26.94 -24.67
CA ARG A 390 -0.56 28.24 -24.58
C ARG A 390 -1.12 29.17 -23.49
N PRO A 391 -2.45 29.29 -23.30
CA PRO A 391 -3.00 30.12 -22.22
C PRO A 391 -2.60 29.62 -20.81
N LEU A 392 -2.48 28.30 -20.62
CA LEU A 392 -2.01 27.71 -19.36
C LEU A 392 -0.56 28.11 -19.06
N ILE A 393 0.31 28.01 -20.08
CA ILE A 393 1.72 28.40 -19.97
C ILE A 393 1.83 29.88 -19.62
N ALA A 394 1.11 30.74 -20.33
CA ALA A 394 1.13 32.18 -20.09
C ALA A 394 0.71 32.54 -18.65
N ALA A 395 -0.31 31.88 -18.11
CA ALA A 395 -0.76 32.09 -16.73
C ALA A 395 0.31 31.70 -15.70
N LEU A 396 1.01 30.58 -15.93
CA LEU A 396 2.14 30.17 -15.09
C LEU A 396 3.32 31.15 -15.20
N GLU A 397 3.64 31.62 -16.40
CA GLU A 397 4.69 32.64 -16.60
C GLU A 397 4.37 33.95 -15.88
N GLN A 398 3.11 34.41 -15.95
CA GLN A 398 2.63 35.59 -15.22
C GLN A 398 2.74 35.43 -13.71
N ALA A 399 2.53 34.22 -13.20
CA ALA A 399 2.70 33.88 -11.78
C ALA A 399 4.17 33.66 -11.36
N GLY A 400 5.13 33.81 -12.28
CA GLY A 400 6.56 33.78 -12.01
C GLY A 400 7.25 32.43 -12.23
N TYR A 401 6.54 31.42 -12.75
CA TYR A 401 7.14 30.14 -13.14
C TYR A 401 7.88 30.31 -14.47
N ARG A 402 9.21 30.16 -14.47
CA ARG A 402 10.05 30.46 -15.64
C ARG A 402 10.56 29.22 -16.40
N ASN A 403 10.61 28.06 -15.75
CA ASN A 403 11.19 26.85 -16.33
C ASN A 403 10.09 25.86 -16.75
N ILE A 404 9.23 26.29 -17.68
CA ILE A 404 8.10 25.50 -18.16
C ILE A 404 8.45 24.85 -19.49
N PHE A 405 8.14 23.57 -19.66
CA PHE A 405 8.32 22.88 -20.94
C PHE A 405 7.19 21.88 -21.22
N ILE A 406 6.86 21.71 -22.50
CA ILE A 406 5.89 20.70 -22.95
C ILE A 406 6.63 19.38 -23.12
N SER A 407 6.17 18.34 -22.44
CA SER A 407 6.73 16.99 -22.53
C SER A 407 5.89 16.11 -23.48
N GLN A 408 6.21 14.81 -23.52
CA GLN A 408 5.37 13.84 -24.21
C GLN A 408 3.94 13.87 -23.64
N PRO A 409 2.91 13.78 -24.49
CA PRO A 409 1.52 13.72 -24.05
C PRO A 409 1.30 12.62 -23.01
N TRP A 410 0.38 12.88 -22.08
CA TRP A 410 -0.03 11.87 -21.12
C TRP A 410 -0.99 10.90 -21.80
N GLY A 411 -0.65 9.61 -21.82
CA GLY A 411 -1.34 8.63 -22.65
C GLY A 411 -2.78 8.33 -22.20
N GLU A 412 -3.07 8.41 -20.89
CA GLU A 412 -4.40 8.14 -20.33
C GLU A 412 -5.28 9.40 -20.39
N PRO A 413 -6.46 9.37 -21.03
CA PRO A 413 -7.36 10.53 -21.00
C PRO A 413 -7.82 10.83 -19.57
N LEU A 414 -7.54 12.04 -19.08
CA LEU A 414 -7.88 12.46 -17.72
C LEU A 414 -9.13 13.33 -17.73
N GLU A 415 -10.03 13.12 -16.77
CA GLU A 415 -11.18 14.03 -16.55
C GLU A 415 -10.74 15.30 -15.82
N THR A 416 -9.86 15.14 -14.83
CA THR A 416 -9.33 16.21 -13.99
C THR A 416 -7.85 16.43 -14.25
N THR A 417 -7.40 17.67 -14.23
CA THR A 417 -5.99 18.02 -14.32
C THR A 417 -5.27 17.59 -13.04
N HIS A 418 -4.16 16.88 -13.16
CA HIS A 418 -3.33 16.50 -12.02
C HIS A 418 -2.08 17.37 -11.95
N ILE A 419 -1.80 17.93 -10.78
CA ILE A 419 -0.52 18.59 -10.47
C ILE A 419 0.32 17.59 -9.68
N VAL A 420 1.21 16.91 -10.38
CA VAL A 420 2.00 15.80 -9.87
C VAL A 420 3.31 16.31 -9.27
N ALA A 421 3.48 16.16 -7.96
CA ALA A 421 4.71 16.47 -7.23
C ALA A 421 5.72 15.33 -7.40
N GLN A 422 6.55 15.41 -8.46
CA GLN A 422 7.42 14.31 -8.91
C GLN A 422 8.38 13.80 -7.82
N GLN A 423 8.90 14.74 -7.01
CA GLN A 423 9.88 14.48 -5.94
C GLN A 423 9.28 14.57 -4.53
N GLY A 424 7.95 14.65 -4.42
CA GLY A 424 7.26 14.75 -3.13
C GLY A 424 7.01 16.17 -2.61
N ASP A 425 7.40 17.21 -3.36
CA ASP A 425 7.17 18.61 -2.98
C ASP A 425 5.70 19.02 -3.17
N SER A 426 4.86 18.66 -2.18
CA SER A 426 3.44 18.98 -2.17
C SER A 426 3.16 20.47 -2.09
N ASP A 427 4.03 21.25 -1.45
CA ASP A 427 3.81 22.67 -1.21
C ASP A 427 3.94 23.46 -2.51
N SER A 428 4.98 23.15 -3.31
CA SER A 428 5.13 23.70 -4.67
C SER A 428 3.99 23.27 -5.60
N ALA A 429 3.50 22.02 -5.47
CA ALA A 429 2.36 21.55 -6.24
C ALA A 429 1.06 22.27 -5.88
N GLU A 430 0.79 22.50 -4.59
CA GLU A 430 -0.35 23.28 -4.11
C GLU A 430 -0.25 24.75 -4.52
N SER A 431 0.95 25.33 -4.52
CA SER A 431 1.18 26.69 -5.05
C SER A 431 0.77 26.80 -6.52
N ILE A 432 1.09 25.80 -7.35
CA ILE A 432 0.64 25.74 -8.74
C ILE A 432 -0.88 25.53 -8.82
N ARG A 433 -1.45 24.59 -8.05
CA ARG A 433 -2.92 24.38 -8.01
C ARG A 433 -3.67 25.66 -7.66
N ASN A 434 -3.19 26.41 -6.68
CA ASN A 434 -3.79 27.67 -6.25
C ASN A 434 -3.64 28.77 -7.30
N THR A 435 -2.51 28.80 -8.02
CA THR A 435 -2.29 29.71 -9.16
C THR A 435 -3.28 29.42 -10.29
N LEU A 436 -3.51 28.14 -10.60
CA LEU A 436 -4.42 27.72 -11.65
C LEU A 436 -5.89 27.81 -11.23
N GLY A 437 -6.19 27.64 -9.94
CA GLY A 437 -7.56 27.63 -9.43
C GLY A 437 -8.35 26.35 -9.73
N PHE A 438 -7.74 25.34 -10.36
CA PHE A 438 -8.35 24.04 -10.65
C PHE A 438 -7.30 22.91 -10.61
N GLY A 439 -7.77 21.68 -10.73
CA GLY A 439 -6.95 20.47 -10.69
C GLY A 439 -6.76 19.89 -9.29
N GLU A 440 -6.18 18.69 -9.25
CA GLU A 440 -5.91 17.91 -8.04
C GLU A 440 -4.39 17.74 -7.85
N VAL A 441 -3.88 18.04 -6.65
CA VAL A 441 -2.48 17.74 -6.31
C VAL A 441 -2.31 16.25 -6.06
N ARG A 442 -1.30 15.66 -6.67
CA ARG A 442 -0.92 14.26 -6.47
C ARG A 442 0.55 14.14 -6.12
N VAL A 443 0.84 13.54 -4.98
CA VAL A 443 2.21 13.34 -4.52
C VAL A 443 2.68 11.97 -5.01
N GLU A 444 3.12 11.93 -6.27
CA GLU A 444 3.40 10.70 -7.01
C GLU A 444 4.61 10.88 -7.93
N SER A 445 5.43 9.83 -8.13
CA SER A 445 6.58 9.86 -9.05
C SER A 445 6.24 9.39 -10.48
N THR A 446 4.99 9.59 -10.92
CA THR A 446 4.48 9.16 -12.24
C THR A 446 4.56 10.21 -13.34
N GLY A 447 4.97 11.44 -13.00
CA GLY A 447 5.14 12.54 -13.95
C GLY A 447 6.41 12.42 -14.79
N ASN A 448 6.79 13.54 -15.41
CA ASN A 448 8.05 13.66 -16.14
C ASN A 448 9.24 13.68 -15.19
N ILE A 449 10.18 12.76 -15.39
CA ILE A 449 11.38 12.60 -14.55
C ILE A 449 12.34 13.79 -14.57
N GLY A 450 12.27 14.64 -15.59
CA GLY A 450 13.06 15.86 -15.69
C GLY A 450 12.39 17.07 -15.03
N SER A 451 11.26 16.89 -14.36
CA SER A 451 10.50 17.97 -13.71
C SER A 451 10.48 17.83 -12.20
N ASP A 452 10.29 18.96 -11.52
CA ASP A 452 9.92 18.98 -10.11
C ASP A 452 8.42 18.79 -9.98
N ILE A 453 7.65 19.42 -10.88
CA ILE A 453 6.20 19.32 -10.99
C ILE A 453 5.80 18.96 -12.42
N SER A 454 4.88 18.00 -12.56
CA SER A 454 4.23 17.69 -13.84
C SER A 454 2.74 18.05 -13.80
N ILE A 455 2.29 18.90 -14.72
CA ILE A 455 0.89 19.22 -14.92
C ILE A 455 0.35 18.31 -16.01
N GLN A 456 -0.43 17.31 -15.60
CA GLN A 456 -1.14 16.41 -16.51
C GLN A 456 -2.51 17.01 -16.81
N VAL A 457 -2.64 17.63 -17.98
CA VAL A 457 -3.82 18.43 -18.35
C VAL A 457 -4.99 17.49 -18.67
N GLY A 458 -6.08 17.60 -17.93
CA GLY A 458 -7.32 16.84 -18.10
C GLY A 458 -8.39 17.61 -18.89
N LYS A 459 -9.55 16.99 -19.08
CA LYS A 459 -10.70 17.58 -19.80
C LYS A 459 -11.28 18.80 -19.09
N ASP A 460 -11.15 18.90 -17.77
CA ASP A 460 -11.50 20.09 -17.00
C ASP A 460 -10.83 21.36 -17.56
N TRP A 461 -9.62 21.26 -18.10
CA TRP A 461 -8.96 22.37 -18.82
C TRP A 461 -9.82 22.95 -19.95
N LEU A 462 -10.49 22.09 -20.73
CA LEU A 462 -11.30 22.52 -21.87
C LEU A 462 -12.48 23.39 -21.41
N LEU A 463 -12.96 23.19 -20.18
CA LEU A 463 -14.00 24.01 -19.57
C LEU A 463 -13.45 25.34 -19.02
N GLN A 464 -12.21 25.33 -18.52
CA GLN A 464 -11.57 26.50 -17.91
C GLN A 464 -10.89 27.43 -18.92
N LYS A 465 -10.57 26.93 -20.13
CA LYS A 465 -9.77 27.62 -21.15
C LYS A 465 -10.20 29.06 -21.43
N ALA A 466 -11.50 29.31 -21.48
CA ALA A 466 -12.05 30.64 -21.76
C ALA A 466 -11.66 31.69 -20.70
N MET A 467 -11.45 31.30 -19.44
CA MET A 467 -10.99 32.22 -18.40
C MET A 467 -9.53 32.65 -18.60
N PHE A 468 -8.69 31.73 -19.07
CA PHE A 468 -7.27 31.99 -19.30
C PHE A 468 -7.00 32.76 -20.60
N GLU A 469 -7.85 32.60 -21.62
CA GLU A 469 -7.74 33.36 -22.87
C GLU A 469 -8.06 34.86 -22.69
N ASN A 470 -8.93 35.21 -21.73
CA ASN A 470 -9.27 36.60 -21.41
C ASN A 470 -8.22 37.31 -20.54
N THR A 471 -7.37 36.55 -19.84
CA THR A 471 -6.32 37.08 -18.94
C THR A 471 -4.98 37.26 -19.67
N ALA A 472 -4.84 36.66 -20.86
CA ALA A 472 -3.66 36.76 -21.72
C ALA A 472 -3.74 37.89 -22.77
N ARG A 473 -4.83 38.67 -22.78
CA ARG A 473 -4.97 39.93 -23.52
C ARG A 473 -4.77 41.09 -22.57
#